data_AF-A0A972E0J3-F1
#
_entry.id   AF-A0A972E0J3-F1
#
_cell.length_a   1.000
_cell.length_b   1.000
_cell.length_c   1.000
_cell.angle_alpha   90.00
_cell.angle_beta   90.00
_cell.angle_gamma   90.00
#
_symmetry.space_group_name_H-M   'P 1'
#
loop_
_entity.id
_entity.type
_entity.pdbx_description
1 polymer ?
#
loop_
_entity_poly.entity_id
_entity_poly.type
_entity_poly.pdbx_seq_one_letter_code
_entity_poly.pdbx_strand_id
1 'polypeptide(L)'
;MFETLDKVMLAGLGAVSMTRERAEQMFDEYVSKGRAERENRSGFVKEVMDSAERTRSELEKMISKQVQETVTTLHLATQDDVRRIEQKLDQLLSKG
;
A
#
# COMPACT_ATOMS: atom_id res chain seq x y z
N MET A 1 20.35 -3.45 -9.25
CA MET A 1 19.16 -2.57 -9.22
C MET A 1 17.87 -3.34 -9.47
N PHE A 2 17.79 -4.24 -10.47
CA PHE A 2 16.60 -5.09 -10.65
C PHE A 2 16.40 -6.12 -9.52
N GLU A 3 17.46 -6.77 -9.04
CA GLU A 3 17.36 -7.73 -7.91
C GLU A 3 16.77 -7.15 -6.62
N THR A 4 17.03 -5.87 -6.32
CA THR A 4 16.47 -5.21 -5.14
C THR A 4 14.99 -4.90 -5.33
N LEU A 5 14.57 -4.55 -6.55
CA LEU A 5 13.16 -4.32 -6.89
C LEU A 5 12.36 -5.62 -6.80
N ASP A 6 12.90 -6.72 -7.31
CA ASP A 6 12.26 -8.04 -7.24
C ASP A 6 12.10 -8.51 -5.79
N LYS A 7 13.11 -8.28 -4.94
CA LYS A 7 13.03 -8.60 -3.51
C LYS A 7 12.00 -7.75 -2.77
N VAL A 8 11.92 -6.45 -3.07
CA VAL A 8 10.89 -5.55 -2.51
C VAL A 8 9.50 -5.96 -2.97
N MET A 9 9.35 -6.36 -4.24
CA MET A 9 8.09 -6.84 -4.80
C MET A 9 7.67 -8.18 -4.16
N LEU A 10 8.59 -9.14 -4.02
CA LEU A 10 8.33 -10.43 -3.36
C LEU A 10 8.00 -10.26 -1.88
N ALA A 11 8.70 -9.38 -1.16
CA ALA A 11 8.41 -9.07 0.23
C ALA A 11 7.04 -8.38 0.39
N GLY A 12 6.71 -7.44 -0.52
CA GLY A 12 5.41 -6.79 -0.57
C GLY A 12 4.28 -7.77 -0.88
N LEU A 13 4.49 -8.70 -1.82
CA LEU A 13 3.53 -9.77 -2.12
C LEU A 13 3.33 -10.70 -0.92
N GLY A 14 4.38 -11.02 -0.18
CA GLY A 14 4.30 -11.80 1.05
C GLY A 14 3.48 -11.11 2.15
N ALA A 15 3.69 -9.82 2.37
CA ALA A 15 2.93 -9.03 3.33
C ALA A 15 1.45 -8.85 2.92
N VAL A 16 1.19 -8.57 1.65
CA VAL A 16 -0.17 -8.37 1.13
C VAL A 16 -0.97 -9.68 1.04
N SER A 17 -0.30 -10.82 0.86
CA SER A 17 -0.93 -12.15 0.81
C SER A 17 -0.86 -12.93 2.13
N MET A 18 -0.38 -12.29 3.22
CA MET A 18 -0.35 -12.89 4.55
C MET A 18 -1.78 -13.10 5.04
N THR A 19 -2.12 -14.33 5.41
CA THR A 19 -3.41 -14.67 5.99
C THR A 19 -3.21 -15.27 7.37
N ARG A 20 -4.30 -15.32 8.15
CA ARG A 20 -4.26 -15.97 9.46
C ARG A 20 -3.80 -17.42 9.35
N GLU A 21 -4.30 -18.17 8.37
CA GLU A 21 -3.94 -19.57 8.15
C GLU A 21 -2.45 -19.73 7.85
N ARG A 22 -1.85 -18.82 7.07
CA ARG A 22 -0.41 -18.83 6.81
C ARG A 22 0.40 -18.48 8.05
N ALA A 23 -0.03 -17.49 8.83
CA ALA A 23 0.63 -17.14 10.09
C ALA A 23 0.57 -18.30 11.10
N GLU A 24 -0.56 -19.01 11.15
CA GLU A 24 -0.72 -20.23 11.94
C GLU A 24 0.21 -21.35 11.48
N GLN A 25 0.32 -21.60 10.17
CA GLN A 25 1.25 -22.58 9.61
C GLN A 25 2.72 -22.25 9.92
N MET A 26 3.10 -20.97 9.79
CA MET A 26 4.44 -20.50 10.15
C MET A 26 4.75 -20.75 11.63
N PHE A 27 3.76 -20.51 12.51
CA PHE A 27 3.92 -20.79 13.93
C PHE A 27 4.07 -22.29 14.21
N ASP A 28 3.25 -23.12 13.58
CA ASP A 28 3.31 -24.58 13.74
C ASP A 28 4.67 -25.14 13.27
N GLU A 29 5.24 -24.55 12.21
CA GLU A 29 6.61 -24.85 11.78
C GLU A 29 7.66 -24.45 12.84
N TYR A 30 7.51 -23.30 13.49
CA TYR A 30 8.42 -22.86 14.55
C TYR A 30 8.35 -23.75 15.78
N VAL A 31 7.15 -24.17 16.19
CA VAL A 31 6.97 -25.16 17.26
C VAL A 31 7.63 -26.49 16.88
N SER A 32 7.43 -26.97 15.65
CA SER A 32 8.03 -28.23 15.18
C SER A 32 9.56 -28.21 15.22
N LYS A 33 10.16 -27.03 15.03
CA LYS A 33 11.60 -26.79 15.08
C LYS A 33 12.11 -26.52 16.51
N GLY A 34 11.25 -26.58 17.52
CA GLY A 34 11.58 -26.26 18.91
C GLY A 34 11.93 -24.78 19.13
N ARG A 35 11.46 -23.89 18.24
CA ARG A 35 11.76 -22.45 18.26
C ARG A 35 10.64 -21.59 18.87
N ALA A 36 9.49 -22.19 19.19
CA ALA A 36 8.37 -21.52 19.81
C ALA A 36 7.61 -22.48 20.73
N GLU A 37 7.05 -21.94 21.82
CA GLU A 37 6.18 -22.67 22.75
C GLU A 37 4.71 -22.51 22.33
N ARG A 38 3.93 -23.60 22.38
CA ARG A 38 2.55 -23.66 21.86
C ARG A 38 1.61 -22.61 22.46
N GLU A 39 1.82 -22.21 23.71
CA GLU A 39 0.98 -21.23 24.41
C GLU A 39 1.04 -19.83 23.76
N ASN A 40 2.09 -19.52 23.00
CA ASN A 40 2.29 -18.22 22.37
C ASN A 40 1.62 -18.07 21.00
N ARG A 41 0.85 -19.07 20.53
CA ARG A 41 0.27 -19.12 19.17
C ARG A 41 -0.58 -17.90 18.84
N SER A 42 -1.51 -17.55 19.72
CA SER A 42 -2.45 -16.44 19.47
C SER A 42 -1.75 -15.08 19.40
N GLY A 43 -0.77 -14.85 20.28
CA GLY A 43 0.03 -13.63 20.31
C GLY A 43 0.86 -13.47 19.05
N PHE A 44 1.57 -14.53 18.64
CA PHE A 44 2.37 -14.53 17.42
C PHE A 44 1.53 -14.26 16.17
N VAL A 45 0.41 -14.99 16.01
CA VAL A 45 -0.47 -14.82 14.86
C VAL A 45 -1.02 -13.40 14.81
N LYS A 46 -1.43 -12.84 15.95
CA LYS A 46 -1.89 -11.45 16.02
C LYS A 46 -0.79 -10.47 15.60
N GLU A 47 0.43 -10.63 16.11
CA GLU A 47 1.54 -9.73 15.81
C GLU A 47 1.94 -9.76 14.32
N VAL A 48 1.98 -10.96 13.72
CA VAL A 48 2.24 -11.12 12.28
C VAL A 48 1.14 -10.44 11.46
N MET A 49 -0.13 -10.63 11.82
CA MET A 49 -1.25 -10.00 11.11
C MET A 49 -1.24 -8.47 11.27
N ASP A 50 -1.00 -7.96 12.48
CA ASP A 50 -0.90 -6.53 12.73
C ASP A 50 0.27 -5.91 11.97
N SER A 51 1.39 -6.62 11.85
CA SER A 51 2.54 -6.19 11.04
C SER A 51 2.21 -6.17 9.55
N ALA A 52 1.53 -7.20 9.04
CA ALA A 52 1.11 -7.26 7.65
C ALA A 52 0.20 -6.08 7.27
N GLU A 53 -0.77 -5.74 8.14
CA GLU A 53 -1.67 -4.59 7.94
C GLU A 53 -0.90 -3.27 7.92
N ARG A 54 0.04 -3.07 8.86
CA ARG A 54 0.89 -1.87 8.88
C ARG A 54 1.71 -1.73 7.61
N THR A 55 2.40 -2.79 7.19
CA THR A 55 3.22 -2.80 5.97
C THR A 55 2.36 -2.51 4.73
N ARG A 56 1.15 -3.08 4.66
CA ARG A 56 0.21 -2.81 3.56
C ARG A 56 -0.16 -1.32 3.50
N SER A 57 -0.52 -0.72 4.64
CA SER A 57 -0.88 0.69 4.71
C SER A 57 0.29 1.62 4.32
N GLU A 58 1.51 1.31 4.74
CA GLU A 58 2.70 2.09 4.37
C GLU A 58 3.00 2.02 2.87
N LEU A 59 2.88 0.83 2.27
CA LEU A 59 3.03 0.66 0.82
C LEU A 59 1.97 1.45 0.05
N GLU A 60 0.70 1.38 0.46
CA GLU A 60 -0.40 2.15 -0.17
C GLU A 60 -0.13 3.65 -0.15
N LYS A 61 0.35 4.18 0.99
CA LYS A 61 0.73 5.60 1.13
C LYS A 61 1.90 5.96 0.21
N MET A 62 2.93 5.13 0.16
CA MET A 62 4.11 5.36 -0.67
C MET A 62 3.74 5.40 -2.15
N ILE A 63 2.94 4.43 -2.61
CA ILE A 63 2.45 4.36 -3.99
C ILE A 63 1.60 5.59 -4.31
N SER A 64 0.63 5.92 -3.46
CA SER A 64 -0.27 7.06 -3.67
C SER A 64 0.51 8.37 -3.78
N LYS A 65 1.51 8.57 -2.90
CA LYS A 65 2.40 9.73 -2.94
C LYS A 65 3.18 9.78 -4.24
N GLN A 66 3.80 8.67 -4.64
CA GLN A 66 4.62 8.62 -5.86
C GLN A 66 3.79 8.91 -7.11
N VAL A 67 2.58 8.34 -7.20
CA VAL A 67 1.64 8.60 -8.30
C VAL A 67 1.23 10.08 -8.33
N GLN A 68 0.88 10.66 -7.17
CA GLN A 68 0.50 12.07 -7.07
C GLN A 68 1.65 13.00 -7.51
N GLU A 69 2.87 12.73 -7.08
CA GLU A 69 4.06 13.50 -7.48
C GLU A 69 4.29 13.40 -8.99
N THR A 70 4.22 12.20 -9.57
CA THR A 70 4.39 12.01 -11.02
C THR A 70 3.31 12.77 -11.80
N VAL A 71 2.04 12.65 -11.43
CA VAL A 71 0.94 13.36 -12.12
C VAL A 71 1.10 14.86 -12.02
N THR A 72 1.51 15.38 -10.87
CA THR A 72 1.76 16.82 -10.66
C THR A 72 2.90 17.33 -11.56
N THR A 73 3.92 16.49 -11.79
CA THR A 73 5.08 16.83 -12.63
C THR A 73 4.72 16.85 -14.13
N LEU A 74 3.66 16.16 -14.54
CA LEU A 74 3.27 16.03 -15.94
C LEU A 74 2.58 17.29 -16.53
N HIS A 75 2.51 18.41 -15.81
CA HIS A 75 1.86 19.66 -16.27
C HIS A 75 0.46 19.43 -16.85
N LEU A 76 -0.26 18.42 -16.36
CA LEU A 76 -1.59 18.08 -16.83
C LEU A 76 -2.61 19.03 -16.18
N ALA A 77 -3.53 19.57 -16.99
CA ALA A 77 -4.66 20.30 -16.48
C ALA A 77 -5.62 19.34 -15.74
N THR A 78 -5.99 19.70 -14.52
CA THR A 78 -6.97 18.92 -13.76
C THR A 78 -8.40 19.19 -14.25
N GLN A 79 -9.34 18.33 -13.88
CA GLN A 79 -10.76 18.58 -14.18
C GLN A 79 -11.27 19.88 -13.51
N ASP A 80 -10.69 20.25 -12.36
CA ASP A 80 -10.99 21.51 -11.69
C ASP A 80 -10.40 22.71 -12.42
N ASP A 81 -9.22 22.57 -13.03
CA ASP A 81 -8.67 23.60 -13.90
C ASP A 81 -9.58 23.86 -15.10
N VAL A 82 -10.08 22.80 -15.74
CA VAL A 82 -11.02 22.90 -16.86
C VAL A 82 -12.31 23.59 -16.43
N ARG A 83 -12.96 23.13 -15.35
CA ARG A 83 -14.18 23.76 -14.82
C ARG A 83 -13.99 25.24 -14.49
N ARG A 84 -12.85 25.59 -13.88
CA ARG A 84 -12.51 26.99 -13.55
C ARG A 84 -12.34 27.83 -14.81
N ILE A 85 -11.78 27.28 -15.88
CA ILE A 85 -11.64 27.97 -17.17
C ILE A 85 -13.00 28.14 -17.84
N GLU A 86 -13.85 27.11 -17.86
CA GLU A 86 -15.23 27.17 -18.39
C GLU A 86 -16.05 28.26 -17.71
N GLN A 87 -16.04 28.32 -16.38
CA GLN A 87 -16.75 29.36 -15.62
C GLN A 87 -16.28 30.78 -15.95
N LYS A 88 -14.96 30.97 -16.13
CA LYS A 88 -14.40 32.27 -16.53
C LYS A 88 -14.83 32.63 -17.95
N LEU A 89 -14.88 31.65 -18.85
CA LEU A 89 -15.31 31.85 -20.22
C LEU A 89 -16.78 32.26 -20.27
N ASP A 90 -17.66 31.58 -19.54
CA ASP A 90 -19.08 31.92 -19.44
C ASP A 90 -19.31 33.34 -18.89
N GLN A 91 -18.53 33.75 -17.88
CA GLN A 91 -18.60 35.10 -17.32
C GLN A 91 -18.16 36.19 -18.30
N LEU A 92 -17.21 35.88 -19.18
CA LEU A 92 -16.76 36.82 -20.21
C LEU A 92 -17.78 36.91 -21.35
N LEU A 93 -18.29 35.76 -21.79
CA LEU A 93 -19.28 35.69 -22.87
C LEU A 93 -20.65 36.28 -22.48
N SER A 94 -21.04 36.20 -21.20
CA SER A 94 -22.29 36.81 -20.71
C SER A 94 -22.23 38.34 -20.54
N LYS A 95 -21.06 38.96 -20.70
CA LYS A 95 -20.88 40.42 -20.66
C LYS A 95 -20.80 41.07 -22.05
N GLY A 96 -20.85 40.27 -23.12
CA GLY A 96 -20.82 40.70 -24.52
C GLY A 96 -22.18 40.75 -25.18
#